data_AF-A0A2M8QA62-F1
#
_entry.id   AF-A0A2M8QA62-F1
#
_cell.length_a   1.000
_cell.length_b   1.000
_cell.length_c   1.000
_cell.angle_alpha   90.00
_cell.angle_beta   90.00
_cell.angle_gamma   90.00
#
_symmetry.space_group_name_H-M   'P 1'
#
loop_
_entity.id
_entity.type
_entity.pdbx_description
1 polymer ?
#
loop_
_entity_poly.entity_id
_entity_poly.type
_entity_poly.pdbx_seq_one_letter_code
_entity_poly.pdbx_strand_id
1 'polypeptide(L)' 'MFGKDKSATQQPQQPQPSYQSSQVNATAQTIPIVANTTSKIETVIGSNCRMSGTLQSDGGIRIEGIFEGNLQATGNLVV' A
#
# COMPACT_ATOMS: atom_id res chain seq x y z
N MET A 1 -6.50 60.57 -21.77
CA MET A 1 -7.40 59.54 -22.34
C MET A 1 -6.83 59.07 -23.66
N PHE A 2 -6.23 57.88 -23.72
CA PHE A 2 -5.71 57.28 -24.95
C PHE A 2 -6.27 55.87 -25.08
N GLY A 3 -7.24 55.74 -25.99
CA GLY A 3 -7.79 54.47 -26.41
C GLY A 3 -6.69 53.63 -27.05
N LYS A 4 -6.58 52.38 -26.60
CA LYS A 4 -5.71 51.36 -27.16
C LYS A 4 -6.44 50.04 -27.11
N ASP A 5 -7.07 49.67 -28.22
CA ASP A 5 -7.02 48.30 -28.70
C ASP A 5 -7.52 48.20 -30.14
N LYS A 6 -6.60 47.69 -30.96
CA LYS A 6 -6.77 47.34 -32.36
C LYS A 6 -7.68 46.12 -32.48
N SER A 7 -8.47 46.17 -33.53
CA SER A 7 -9.15 45.09 -34.21
C SER A 7 -8.32 43.80 -34.31
N ALA A 8 -8.95 42.71 -33.88
CA ALA A 8 -9.06 41.43 -34.55
C ALA A 8 -7.86 40.95 -35.41
N THR A 9 -7.09 40.01 -34.86
CA THR A 9 -6.69 38.83 -35.62
C THR A 9 -7.22 37.60 -34.90
N GLN A 10 -8.26 37.03 -35.50
CA GLN A 10 -8.89 35.76 -35.15
C GLN A 10 -7.86 34.63 -35.22
N GLN A 11 -7.75 33.84 -34.16
CA GLN A 11 -7.33 32.45 -34.25
C GLN A 11 -8.59 31.59 -34.35
N PRO A 12 -8.64 30.61 -35.27
CA PRO A 12 -9.84 29.79 -35.48
C PRO A 12 -10.12 28.93 -34.25
N GLN A 13 -11.37 29.00 -33.76
CA GLN A 13 -11.88 28.12 -32.71
C GLN A 13 -11.80 26.67 -33.16
N GLN A 14 -10.96 25.88 -32.50
CA GLN A 14 -11.05 24.43 -32.53
C GLN A 14 -12.22 23.98 -31.63
N PRO A 15 -13.03 22.99 -32.04
CA PRO A 15 -14.20 22.57 -31.28
C PRO A 15 -13.79 21.97 -29.93
N GLN A 16 -14.34 22.49 -28.85
CA GLN A 16 -14.14 21.96 -27.50
C GLN A 16 -14.92 20.64 -27.34
N PRO A 17 -14.30 19.54 -26.89
CA PRO A 17 -15.04 18.40 -26.38
C PRO A 17 -15.72 18.77 -25.07
N SER A 18 -17.04 18.63 -25.02
CA SER A 18 -17.83 18.77 -23.80
C SER A 18 -17.48 17.66 -22.80
N TYR A 19 -16.60 17.94 -21.84
CA TYR A 19 -16.45 17.09 -20.68
C TYR A 19 -17.63 17.37 -19.74
N GLN A 20 -18.65 16.54 -19.84
CA GLN A 20 -19.79 16.52 -18.94
C GLN A 20 -19.28 16.18 -17.53
N SER A 21 -19.39 17.15 -16.62
CA SER A 21 -19.01 17.00 -15.22
C SER A 21 -20.00 16.06 -14.51
N SER A 22 -19.61 14.80 -14.39
CA SER A 22 -20.24 13.86 -13.46
C SER A 22 -19.86 14.29 -12.03
N GLN A 23 -20.74 15.04 -11.38
CA GLN A 23 -20.60 15.35 -9.95
C GLN A 23 -20.78 14.07 -9.14
N VAL A 24 -19.66 13.47 -8.71
CA VAL A 24 -19.67 12.39 -7.72
C VAL A 24 -19.69 13.02 -6.35
N ASN A 25 -20.84 12.90 -5.70
CA ASN A 25 -21.08 13.31 -4.33
C ASN A 25 -20.17 12.49 -3.39
N ALA A 26 -19.15 13.12 -2.79
CA ALA A 26 -18.18 12.46 -1.94
C ALA A 26 -18.75 12.19 -0.53
N THR A 27 -19.47 11.08 -0.36
CA THR A 27 -19.51 10.41 0.94
C THR A 27 -18.15 9.75 1.14
N ALA A 28 -17.27 10.40 1.90
CA ALA A 28 -15.94 9.90 2.21
C ALA A 28 -16.04 8.57 2.97
N GLN A 29 -16.00 7.45 2.23
CA GLN A 29 -15.67 6.16 2.78
C GLN A 29 -14.15 6.05 2.76
N THR A 30 -13.54 6.20 3.94
CA THR A 30 -12.13 5.90 4.17
C THR A 30 -11.89 4.42 3.83
N ILE A 31 -11.43 4.16 2.61
CA ILE A 31 -10.92 2.84 2.26
C ILE A 31 -9.60 2.71 3.01
N PRO A 32 -9.45 1.78 3.97
CA PRO A 32 -8.14 1.53 4.55
C PRO A 32 -7.23 1.05 3.42
N ILE A 33 -6.28 1.91 3.07
CA ILE A 33 -5.09 1.52 2.30
C ILE A 33 -4.42 0.44 3.15
N VAL A 34 -4.67 -0.82 2.81
CA VAL A 34 -3.86 -1.93 3.31
C VAL A 34 -2.49 -1.68 2.70
N ALA A 35 -1.61 -1.06 3.50
CA ALA A 35 -0.22 -0.90 3.13
C ALA A 35 0.24 -2.30 2.71
N ASN A 36 0.62 -2.43 1.44
CA ASN A 36 1.26 -3.63 0.95
C ASN A 36 2.62 -3.66 1.63
N THR A 37 2.65 -4.08 2.89
CA THR A 37 3.84 -4.52 3.58
C THR A 37 4.30 -5.68 2.73
N THR A 38 5.24 -5.43 1.82
CA THR A 38 6.12 -6.46 1.32
C THR A 38 6.58 -7.19 2.56
N SER A 39 5.90 -8.28 2.91
CA SER A 39 6.17 -9.04 4.12
C SER A 39 7.61 -9.45 3.96
N LYS A 40 8.49 -8.76 4.68
CA LYS A 40 9.87 -9.17 4.84
C LYS A 40 9.75 -10.64 5.22
N ILE A 41 10.29 -11.56 4.43
CA ILE A 41 10.03 -13.00 4.60
C ILE A 41 10.21 -13.34 6.08
N GLU A 42 9.14 -13.79 6.75
CA GLU A 42 9.13 -14.13 8.18
C GLU A 42 8.96 -15.64 8.36
N THR A 43 9.44 -16.18 9.49
CA THR A 43 9.24 -17.57 9.87
C THR A 43 8.01 -17.68 10.76
N VAL A 44 6.93 -18.30 10.28
CA VAL A 44 5.69 -18.48 11.05
C VAL A 44 5.44 -19.96 11.30
N ILE A 45 5.41 -20.37 12.57
CA ILE A 45 4.99 -21.70 13.01
C ILE A 45 3.53 -21.60 13.42
N GLY A 46 2.63 -22.11 12.59
CA GLY A 46 1.19 -22.04 12.85
C GLY A 46 0.74 -22.87 14.06
N SER A 47 -0.44 -22.56 14.60
CA SER A 47 -1.00 -23.16 15.83
C SER A 47 -1.15 -24.68 15.82
N ASN A 48 -1.35 -25.29 14.64
CA ASN A 48 -1.46 -26.75 14.49
C ASN A 48 -0.12 -27.42 14.10
N CYS A 49 0.98 -26.67 14.07
CA CYS A 49 2.28 -27.20 13.71
C CYS A 49 3.04 -27.64 14.97
N ARG A 50 3.59 -28.86 14.93
CA ARG A 50 4.57 -29.34 15.91
C ARG A 50 5.89 -29.60 15.19
N MET A 51 6.94 -28.91 15.62
CA MET A 51 8.27 -29.03 15.04
C MET A 51 9.28 -29.36 16.14
N SER A 52 10.25 -30.22 15.84
CA SER A 52 11.31 -30.56 16.79
C SER A 52 12.69 -30.50 16.13
N GLY A 53 13.68 -29.95 16.83
CA GLY A 53 15.07 -29.90 16.36
C GLY A 53 15.76 -28.56 16.63
N THR A 54 16.61 -28.13 15.70
CA THR A 54 17.37 -26.88 15.79
C THR A 54 16.89 -25.87 14.74
N LEU A 55 16.38 -24.72 15.17
CA LEU A 55 15.94 -23.62 14.29
C LEU A 55 16.89 -22.44 14.41
N GLN A 56 17.47 -22.00 13.30
CA GLN A 56 18.37 -20.85 13.24
C GLN A 56 17.84 -19.86 12.21
N SER A 57 17.46 -18.66 12.64
CA SER A 57 16.88 -17.62 11.78
C SER A 57 17.48 -16.26 12.08
N ASP A 58 17.86 -15.55 11.02
CA ASP A 58 18.26 -14.14 11.09
C ASP A 58 17.04 -13.21 11.14
N GLY A 59 15.95 -13.62 10.49
CA GLY A 59 14.69 -12.88 10.42
C GLY A 59 13.77 -13.05 11.62
N GLY A 60 12.59 -12.42 11.53
CA GLY A 60 11.53 -12.55 12.54
C GLY A 60 10.94 -13.96 12.60
N ILE A 61 10.63 -14.41 13.81
CA ILE A 61 9.98 -15.69 14.08
C ILE A 61 8.69 -15.45 14.88
N ARG A 62 7.61 -16.11 14.48
CA ARG A 62 6.33 -16.12 15.19
C ARG A 62 5.88 -17.56 15.42
N ILE A 63 5.66 -17.93 16.68
CA ILE A 63 5.37 -19.30 17.08
C ILE A 63 4.00 -19.36 17.72
N GLU A 64 3.02 -19.83 16.96
CA GLU A 64 1.66 -20.06 17.49
C GLU A 64 1.45 -21.52 17.91
N GLY A 65 2.30 -22.43 17.42
CA GLY A 65 2.24 -23.88 17.67
C GLY A 65 3.24 -24.37 18.70
N ILE A 66 3.72 -25.61 18.52
CA ILE A 66 4.67 -26.26 19.44
C ILE A 66 6.04 -26.39 18.76
N PHE A 67 7.08 -25.84 19.40
CA PHE A 67 8.48 -26.04 19.01
C PHE A 67 9.25 -26.70 20.15
N GLU A 68 9.93 -27.81 19.86
CA GLU A 68 10.74 -28.54 20.84
C GLU A 68 12.19 -28.66 20.38
N GLY A 69 13.10 -28.02 21.10
CA GLY A 69 14.54 -28.12 20.82
C GLY A 69 15.25 -26.79 21.01
N ASN A 70 16.23 -26.52 20.15
CA ASN A 70 17.05 -25.31 20.25
C ASN A 70 16.65 -24.28 19.20
N LEU A 71 16.33 -23.06 19.63
CA LEU A 71 15.98 -21.95 18.76
C LEU A 71 16.99 -20.83 18.94
N GLN A 72 17.62 -20.43 17.85
CA GLN A 72 18.46 -19.24 17.76
C GLN A 72 17.85 -18.25 16.78
N ALA A 73 17.48 -17.08 17.29
CA ALA A 73 16.96 -15.97 16.52
C ALA A 73 17.86 -14.75 16.71
N THR A 74 18.30 -14.14 15.60
CA THR A 74 18.93 -12.81 15.64
C THR A 74 17.87 -11.70 15.60
N GLY A 75 16.73 -11.98 14.94
CA GLY A 75 15.62 -11.06 14.79
C GLY A 75 14.58 -11.13 15.92
N ASN A 76 13.39 -10.58 15.65
CA ASN A 76 12.29 -10.59 16.60
C ASN A 76 11.71 -11.98 16.79
N LEU A 77 11.45 -12.38 18.02
CA LEU A 77 10.76 -13.61 18.36
C LEU A 77 9.43 -13.27 19.06
N VAL A 78 8.34 -13.83 18.53
CA VAL A 78 6.99 -13.76 19.10
C VAL A 78 6.50 -15.18 19.34
N VAL A 79 5.91 -15.45 20.51
CA VAL A 79 5.33 -16.74 20.89
C VAL A 79 3.94 -16.48 21.46
#